data_AF-L8TPG9-F1
#
_entry.id   AF-L8TPG9-F1
#
_cell.length_a   1.000
_cell.length_b   1.000
_cell.length_c   1.000
_cell.angle_alpha   90.00
_cell.angle_beta   90.00
_cell.angle_gamma   90.00
#
_symmetry.space_group_name_H-M   'P 1'
#
loop_
_entity.id
_entity.type
_entity.pdbx_description
1 polymer ?
#
loop_
_entity_poly.entity_id
_entity_poly.type
_entity_poly.pdbx_seq_one_letter_code
_entity_poly.pdbx_strand_id
1 'polypeptide(L)'
;MTVSWSRMVGHDKSLLWGNGDGATGDRGKLRVTLHHNELVDLEQRAPRVRFGQAHVYNNVYRVTSPGRYQYSWGVGVESSIIARNNTFELAEGISPDRILRDFGGTGIDEEGTWSMDGTSASSTPTTRPIRAKCWHRKFRDRQGRTCRLNLPRRHGNGLSVMQVPACGPEPAWAGGCG
;
A
#
# COMPACT_ATOMS: atom_id res chain seq x y z
N MET A 1 -9.00 12.08 9.46
CA MET A 1 -7.83 12.99 9.39
C MET A 1 -7.31 13.00 7.96
N THR A 2 -6.82 14.15 7.48
CA THR A 2 -6.18 14.26 6.16
C THR A 2 -4.87 15.01 6.30
N VAL A 3 -3.82 14.48 5.66
CA VAL A 3 -2.50 15.11 5.51
C VAL A 3 -2.26 15.30 4.03
N SER A 4 -2.11 16.55 3.59
CA SER A 4 -2.00 16.86 2.17
C SER A 4 -1.07 18.02 1.88
N TRP A 5 -0.47 18.02 0.68
CA TRP A 5 0.36 19.12 0.17
C TRP A 5 1.48 19.51 1.14
N SER A 6 2.00 18.54 1.87
CA SER A 6 3.06 18.70 2.86
C SER A 6 4.36 18.07 2.37
N ARG A 7 5.48 18.59 2.86
CA ARG A 7 6.81 18.04 2.60
C ARG A 7 7.43 17.52 3.91
N MET A 8 7.87 16.27 3.94
CA MET A 8 8.55 15.64 5.09
C MET A 8 9.91 15.12 4.63
N VAL A 9 10.99 15.48 5.33
CA VAL A 9 12.35 15.25 4.83
C VAL A 9 13.28 14.71 5.92
N GLY A 10 14.06 13.67 5.63
CA GLY A 10 15.26 13.30 6.40
C GLY A 10 15.01 12.80 7.82
N HIS A 11 13.90 12.10 8.05
CA HIS A 11 13.54 11.57 9.37
C HIS A 11 13.50 10.03 9.36
N ASP A 12 13.91 9.43 10.48
CA ASP A 12 13.83 7.98 10.68
C ASP A 12 12.36 7.50 10.73
N LYS A 13 11.59 7.97 11.72
CA LYS A 13 10.22 7.50 11.98
C LYS A 13 9.21 8.63 11.76
N SER A 14 8.48 8.59 10.64
CA SER A 14 7.67 9.75 10.22
C SER A 14 6.20 9.68 10.61
N LEU A 15 5.48 8.66 10.13
CA LEU A 15 4.01 8.56 10.22
C LEU A 15 3.59 7.21 10.80
N LEU A 16 3.35 7.19 12.11
CA LEU A 16 2.83 6.02 12.83
C LEU A 16 1.36 6.23 13.21
N TRP A 17 0.47 5.39 12.70
CA TRP A 17 -0.96 5.41 13.03
C TRP A 17 -1.33 4.12 13.76
N GLY A 18 -1.60 4.26 15.06
CA GLY A 18 -1.81 3.14 16.00
C GLY A 18 -0.52 2.78 16.74
N ASN A 19 -0.52 2.99 18.05
CA ASN A 19 0.71 2.96 18.86
C ASN A 19 1.22 1.53 19.14
N GLY A 20 0.33 0.54 19.28
CA GLY A 20 0.73 -0.83 19.63
C GLY A 20 -0.26 -1.89 19.20
N ASP A 21 0.19 -3.14 19.16
CA ASP A 21 -0.62 -4.27 18.70
C ASP A 21 -1.68 -4.69 19.75
N GLY A 22 -1.49 -4.32 21.02
CA GLY A 22 -2.47 -4.49 22.09
C GLY A 22 -3.49 -3.35 22.20
N ALA A 23 -3.34 -2.27 21.43
CA ALA A 23 -4.19 -1.07 21.48
C ALA A 23 -5.51 -1.27 20.72
N THR A 24 -6.22 -2.33 21.05
CA THR A 24 -7.45 -2.78 20.36
C THR A 24 -8.59 -1.75 20.35
N GLY A 25 -8.53 -0.74 21.24
CA GLY A 25 -9.45 0.39 21.26
C GLY A 25 -9.39 1.30 20.02
N ASP A 26 -8.37 1.15 19.17
CA ASP A 26 -8.20 1.90 17.92
C ASP A 26 -9.06 1.39 16.76
N ARG A 27 -9.62 0.18 16.88
CA ARG A 27 -10.48 -0.44 15.85
C ARG A 27 -11.62 0.48 15.45
N GLY A 28 -11.74 0.71 14.14
CA GLY A 28 -12.80 1.53 13.55
C GLY A 28 -12.62 3.05 13.67
N LYS A 29 -11.58 3.53 14.38
CA LYS A 29 -11.37 4.96 14.65
C LYS A 29 -10.34 5.60 13.73
N LEU A 30 -9.21 4.95 13.51
CA LEU A 30 -8.09 5.52 12.78
C LEU A 30 -8.38 5.55 11.27
N ARG A 31 -8.97 6.64 10.79
CA ARG A 31 -9.22 6.88 9.36
C ARG A 31 -8.41 8.06 8.88
N VAL A 32 -7.41 7.78 8.04
CA VAL A 32 -6.43 8.79 7.63
C VAL A 32 -6.23 8.78 6.13
N THR A 33 -6.24 9.97 5.55
CA THR A 33 -5.89 10.19 4.15
C THR A 33 -4.54 10.88 4.06
N LEU A 34 -3.64 10.39 3.22
CA LEU A 34 -2.35 10.98 2.90
C LEU A 34 -2.30 11.21 1.39
N HIS A 35 -2.31 12.47 0.94
CA HIS A 35 -2.29 12.74 -0.50
C HIS A 35 -1.51 13.97 -0.95
N HIS A 36 -0.95 13.92 -2.16
CA HIS A 36 -0.22 15.05 -2.75
C HIS A 36 0.93 15.56 -1.85
N ASN A 37 1.53 14.67 -1.06
CA ASN A 37 2.68 15.00 -0.23
C ASN A 37 3.98 14.62 -0.92
N GLU A 38 5.06 15.27 -0.51
CA GLU A 38 6.41 14.94 -0.91
C GLU A 38 7.18 14.39 0.30
N LEU A 39 7.63 13.15 0.18
CA LEU A 39 8.22 12.36 1.26
C LEU A 39 9.64 11.98 0.87
N VAL A 40 10.62 12.70 1.40
CA VAL A 40 12.02 12.65 0.95
C VAL A 40 12.90 12.07 2.04
N ASP A 41 13.64 11.01 1.72
CA ASP A 41 14.61 10.37 2.62
C ASP A 41 14.03 10.06 4.01
N LEU A 42 12.79 9.57 4.01
CA LEU A 42 12.17 9.00 5.21
C LEU A 42 12.64 7.54 5.32
N GLU A 43 13.30 7.20 6.42
CA GLU A 43 13.87 5.85 6.57
C GLU A 43 12.78 4.80 6.75
N GLN A 44 11.75 5.11 7.54
CA GLN A 44 10.60 4.24 7.77
C GLN A 44 9.29 4.96 8.11
N ARG A 45 8.18 4.23 7.95
CA ARG A 45 6.82 4.64 8.39
C ARG A 45 6.29 5.82 7.60
N ALA A 46 6.02 5.62 6.31
CA ALA A 46 5.42 6.61 5.43
C ALA A 46 4.19 6.06 4.67
N PRO A 47 3.11 5.59 5.33
CA PRO A 47 2.91 5.43 6.77
C PRO A 47 3.07 3.98 7.25
N ARG A 48 3.10 3.79 8.58
CA ARG A 48 2.82 2.49 9.22
C ARG A 48 1.50 2.53 9.97
N VAL A 49 0.64 1.55 9.72
CA VAL A 49 -0.77 1.58 10.15
C VAL A 49 -1.11 0.33 10.94
N ARG A 50 -1.97 0.47 11.96
CA ARG A 50 -2.59 -0.62 12.72
C ARG A 50 -4.05 -0.30 12.99
N PHE A 51 -4.93 -1.31 12.91
CA PHE A 51 -6.40 -1.23 13.12
C PHE A 51 -7.17 -0.23 12.25
N GLY A 52 -6.46 0.70 11.62
CA GLY A 52 -6.98 1.82 10.88
C GLY A 52 -7.10 1.58 9.39
N GLN A 53 -7.81 2.50 8.75
CA GLN A 53 -7.98 2.61 7.31
C GLN A 53 -7.18 3.80 6.81
N ALA A 54 -6.25 3.54 5.91
CA ALA A 54 -5.36 4.52 5.33
C ALA A 54 -5.63 4.64 3.83
N HIS A 55 -5.96 5.84 3.35
CA HIS A 55 -6.03 6.13 1.93
C HIS A 55 -4.80 6.95 1.53
N VAL A 56 -3.90 6.34 0.76
CA VAL A 56 -2.59 6.91 0.41
C VAL A 56 -2.55 7.10 -1.11
N TYR A 57 -2.65 8.34 -1.60
CA TYR A 57 -2.70 8.56 -3.05
C TYR A 57 -1.99 9.80 -3.55
N ASN A 58 -1.51 9.76 -4.79
CA ASN A 58 -0.81 10.87 -5.45
C ASN A 58 0.36 11.45 -4.62
N ASN A 59 1.01 10.65 -3.78
CA ASN A 59 2.20 11.10 -3.06
C ASN A 59 3.46 10.76 -3.86
N VAL A 60 4.50 11.57 -3.68
CA VAL A 60 5.83 11.33 -4.25
C VAL A 60 6.77 10.95 -3.11
N TYR A 61 7.40 9.79 -3.25
CA TYR A 61 8.42 9.26 -2.34
C TYR A 61 9.77 9.33 -3.03
N ARG A 62 10.72 10.08 -2.47
CA ARG A 62 12.09 10.16 -2.99
C ARG A 62 13.03 9.54 -1.96
N VAL A 63 13.77 8.51 -2.37
CA VAL A 63 14.70 7.78 -1.50
C VAL A 63 16.07 7.84 -2.15
N THR A 64 16.91 8.76 -1.68
CA THR A 64 18.27 8.98 -2.21
C THR A 64 19.33 8.24 -1.38
N SER A 65 19.00 7.85 -0.15
CA SER A 65 19.93 7.22 0.80
C SER A 65 19.64 5.72 1.01
N PRO A 66 20.17 4.80 0.17
CA PRO A 66 19.82 3.37 0.20
C PRO A 66 20.22 2.66 1.49
N GLY A 67 21.31 3.09 2.13
CA GLY A 67 21.81 2.47 3.37
C GLY A 67 20.95 2.70 4.60
N ARG A 68 20.02 3.68 4.56
CA ARG A 68 19.14 4.01 5.69
C ARG A 68 17.69 3.64 5.45
N TYR A 69 17.26 3.63 4.19
CA TYR A 69 15.90 3.28 3.84
C TYR A 69 15.54 1.88 4.35
N GLN A 70 14.37 1.72 4.96
CA GLN A 70 13.86 0.44 5.43
C GLN A 70 12.59 0.04 4.69
N TYR A 71 11.54 0.87 4.77
CA TYR A 71 10.26 0.67 4.09
C TYR A 71 9.40 1.95 4.13
N SER A 72 8.46 2.12 3.20
CA SER A 72 7.49 3.22 3.27
C SER A 72 6.17 2.76 3.89
N TRP A 73 5.55 1.72 3.34
CA TRP A 73 4.23 1.26 3.75
C TRP A 73 4.31 0.07 4.70
N GLY A 74 4.05 0.34 5.98
CA GLY A 74 4.02 -0.68 7.03
C GLY A 74 2.60 -1.20 7.25
N VAL A 75 2.35 -2.45 6.85
CA VAL A 75 1.06 -3.14 7.00
C VAL A 75 1.01 -3.84 8.36
N GLY A 76 0.52 -3.14 9.39
CA GLY A 76 0.42 -3.65 10.75
C GLY A 76 -0.88 -4.38 11.04
N VAL A 77 -0.98 -4.95 12.25
CA VAL A 77 -2.14 -5.74 12.68
C VAL A 77 -3.46 -5.04 12.38
N GLU A 78 -4.38 -5.78 11.75
CA GLU A 78 -5.73 -5.32 11.40
C GLU A 78 -5.78 -4.00 10.61
N SER A 79 -4.68 -3.60 9.96
CA SER A 79 -4.65 -2.40 9.11
C SER A 79 -5.27 -2.68 7.74
N SER A 80 -5.85 -1.65 7.14
CA SER A 80 -6.20 -1.61 5.73
C SER A 80 -5.57 -0.38 5.09
N ILE A 81 -4.71 -0.59 4.10
CA ILE A 81 -4.13 0.50 3.29
C ILE A 81 -4.71 0.38 1.88
N ILE A 82 -5.23 1.48 1.37
CA ILE A 82 -5.64 1.66 -0.03
C ILE A 82 -4.64 2.64 -0.63
N ALA A 83 -3.77 2.16 -1.51
CA ALA A 83 -2.74 2.91 -2.18
C ALA A 83 -3.11 3.12 -3.66
N ARG A 84 -3.15 4.37 -4.12
CA ARG A 84 -3.49 4.72 -5.50
C ARG A 84 -2.53 5.73 -6.10
N ASN A 85 -1.98 5.47 -7.28
CA ASN A 85 -1.24 6.47 -8.08
C ASN A 85 -0.10 7.17 -7.32
N ASN A 86 0.66 6.44 -6.50
CA ASN A 86 1.83 7.00 -5.84
C ASN A 86 3.08 6.81 -6.72
N THR A 87 4.07 7.68 -6.57
CA THR A 87 5.34 7.60 -7.30
C THR A 87 6.48 7.41 -6.33
N PHE A 88 7.33 6.41 -6.59
CA PHE A 88 8.57 6.15 -5.88
C PHE A 88 9.75 6.40 -6.79
N GLU A 89 10.66 7.24 -6.33
CA GLU A 89 11.96 7.44 -6.94
C GLU A 89 13.00 6.85 -6.00
N LEU A 90 13.51 5.69 -6.37
CA LEU A 90 14.38 4.89 -5.52
C LEU A 90 15.81 5.00 -6.01
N ALA A 91 16.75 5.26 -5.10
CA ALA A 91 18.17 5.17 -5.38
C ALA A 91 18.54 3.76 -5.87
N GLU A 92 19.62 3.68 -6.63
CA GLU A 92 20.19 2.42 -7.10
C GLU A 92 20.41 1.44 -5.93
N GLY A 93 20.10 0.16 -6.16
CA GLY A 93 20.23 -0.89 -5.16
C GLY A 93 19.03 -1.04 -4.20
N ILE A 94 18.02 -0.17 -4.28
CA ILE A 94 16.77 -0.36 -3.54
C ILE A 94 15.74 -1.06 -4.43
N SER A 95 15.47 -2.32 -4.11
CA SER A 95 14.44 -3.06 -4.82
C SER A 95 13.03 -2.60 -4.40
N PRO A 96 12.06 -2.45 -5.34
CA PRO A 96 10.69 -2.03 -5.03
C PRO A 96 9.94 -2.88 -4.00
N ASP A 97 10.32 -4.15 -3.78
CA ASP A 97 9.71 -4.97 -2.72
C ASP A 97 9.95 -4.40 -1.31
N ARG A 98 11.00 -3.59 -1.13
CA ARG A 98 11.31 -2.94 0.15
C ARG A 98 10.32 -1.85 0.54
N ILE A 99 9.52 -1.35 -0.41
CA ILE A 99 8.49 -0.33 -0.14
C ILE A 99 7.48 -0.85 0.89
N LEU A 100 7.18 -2.14 0.83
CA LEU A 100 6.19 -2.79 1.69
C LEU A 100 6.86 -3.60 2.80
N ARG A 101 6.34 -3.44 4.02
CA ARG A 101 6.71 -4.29 5.15
C ARG A 101 5.48 -4.86 5.83
N ASP A 102 5.38 -6.19 5.86
CA ASP A 102 4.35 -6.90 6.63
C ASP A 102 4.76 -6.97 8.12
N PHE A 103 3.83 -6.54 8.98
CA PHE A 103 3.92 -6.64 10.44
C PHE A 103 2.73 -7.44 11.01
N GLY A 104 2.24 -8.43 10.26
CA GLY A 104 1.09 -9.27 10.63
C GLY A 104 -0.25 -8.65 10.23
N GLY A 105 -0.27 -7.77 9.22
CA GLY A 105 -1.47 -7.05 8.83
C GLY A 105 -2.43 -7.82 7.92
N THR A 106 -3.63 -7.27 7.75
CA THR A 106 -4.72 -7.92 7.00
C THR A 106 -4.50 -7.85 5.49
N GLY A 107 -4.03 -6.72 4.97
CA GLY A 107 -3.71 -6.55 3.55
C GLY A 107 -3.50 -5.09 3.14
N ILE A 108 -3.01 -4.92 1.91
CA ILE A 108 -2.95 -3.65 1.19
C ILE A 108 -3.61 -3.84 -0.18
N ASP A 109 -4.41 -2.87 -0.60
CA ASP A 109 -4.91 -2.73 -1.98
C ASP A 109 -4.12 -1.61 -2.66
N GLU A 110 -3.33 -1.97 -3.69
CA GLU A 110 -2.46 -1.05 -4.41
C GLU A 110 -2.80 -1.08 -5.90
N GLU A 111 -2.90 0.10 -6.51
CA GLU A 111 -3.07 0.24 -7.96
C GLU A 111 -2.41 1.54 -8.44
N GLY A 112 -1.74 1.47 -9.59
CA GLY A 112 -1.16 2.64 -10.24
C GLY A 112 0.10 3.19 -9.57
N THR A 113 0.74 2.45 -8.65
CA THR A 113 2.02 2.88 -8.07
C THR A 113 3.18 2.62 -9.01
N TRP A 114 3.96 3.66 -9.24
CA TRP A 114 5.09 3.65 -10.16
C TRP A 114 6.39 3.74 -9.37
N SER A 115 7.37 2.89 -9.67
CA SER A 115 8.73 3.02 -9.15
C SER A 115 9.71 3.31 -10.29
N MET A 116 10.55 4.31 -10.10
CA MET A 116 11.69 4.65 -10.95
C MET A 116 12.96 4.23 -10.24
N ASP A 117 13.77 3.43 -10.93
CA ASP A 117 15.12 3.09 -10.49
C ASP A 117 16.04 4.28 -10.82
N GLY A 118 16.85 4.70 -9.84
CA GLY A 118 17.79 5.81 -9.97
C GLY A 118 18.97 5.44 -10.85
N THR A 119 18.77 5.35 -12.16
CA THR A 119 19.89 5.24 -13.09
C THR A 119 20.57 6.60 -13.21
N SER A 120 21.83 6.66 -12.81
CA SER A 120 22.74 7.77 -13.00
C SER A 120 22.80 8.19 -14.48
N ALA A 121 22.13 9.31 -14.82
CA ALA A 121 22.30 10.18 -16.00
C ALA A 121 22.46 9.58 -17.43
N SER A 122 22.40 8.27 -17.67
CA SER A 122 22.84 7.70 -18.96
C SER A 122 22.16 6.39 -19.41
N SER A 123 21.00 6.01 -18.89
CA SER A 123 20.14 5.04 -19.58
C SER A 123 18.71 5.12 -19.06
N THR A 124 17.77 5.15 -20.00
CA THR A 124 16.31 5.21 -19.86
C THR A 124 15.78 4.74 -18.49
N PRO A 125 15.04 5.57 -17.73
CA PRO A 125 14.43 5.14 -16.48
C PRO A 125 13.54 3.93 -16.78
N THR A 126 13.85 2.79 -16.18
CA THR A 126 13.02 1.60 -16.34
C THR A 126 11.82 1.77 -15.43
N THR A 127 10.72 2.29 -15.97
CA THR A 127 9.45 2.41 -15.24
C THR A 127 8.90 1.02 -15.01
N ARG A 128 8.77 0.61 -13.74
CA ARG A 128 8.18 -0.68 -13.38
C ARG A 128 6.94 -0.45 -12.52
N PRO A 129 5.78 -1.04 -12.87
CA PRO A 129 4.69 -1.12 -11.91
C PRO A 129 5.17 -1.97 -10.75
N ILE A 130 4.95 -1.49 -9.52
CA ILE A 130 5.19 -2.33 -8.36
C ILE A 130 4.13 -3.43 -8.42
N ARG A 131 4.57 -4.69 -8.52
CA ARG A 131 3.66 -5.81 -8.32
C ARG A 131 3.43 -5.97 -6.83
N ALA A 132 2.79 -5.00 -6.19
CA ALA A 132 2.27 -5.20 -4.85
C ALA A 132 1.18 -6.26 -5.00
N LYS A 133 1.52 -7.52 -4.70
CA LYS A 133 0.54 -8.59 -4.62
C LYS A 133 -0.60 -8.07 -3.73
N CYS A 134 -1.85 -8.14 -4.19
CA CYS A 134 -2.97 -8.02 -3.28
C CYS A 134 -2.89 -9.17 -2.27
N TRP A 135 -2.25 -8.92 -1.13
CA TRP A 135 -2.16 -9.86 -0.03
C TRP A 135 -3.53 -9.86 0.67
N HIS A 136 -4.37 -10.82 0.32
CA HIS A 136 -5.62 -11.05 1.02
C HIS A 136 -5.41 -12.14 2.07
N ARG A 137 -5.31 -11.77 3.35
CA ARG A 137 -5.74 -12.70 4.42
C ARG A 137 -7.26 -12.63 4.52
N LYS A 138 -7.91 -13.79 4.61
CA LYS A 138 -9.38 -13.97 4.64
C LYS A 138 -10.06 -12.91 5.52
N PHE A 139 -11.01 -12.14 4.96
CA PHE A 139 -11.85 -11.20 5.72
C PHE A 139 -13.16 -11.89 6.14
N ARG A 140 -13.66 -11.59 7.34
CA ARG A 140 -15.03 -11.92 7.77
C ARG A 140 -15.91 -10.67 7.74
N ASP A 141 -17.07 -10.75 7.11
CA ASP A 141 -18.05 -9.66 7.12
C ASP A 141 -18.66 -9.41 8.51
N ARG A 142 -19.52 -8.39 8.62
CA ARG A 142 -20.21 -8.02 9.86
C ARG A 142 -21.13 -9.12 10.41
N GLN A 143 -21.45 -10.15 9.59
CA GLN A 143 -22.20 -11.34 9.97
C GLN A 143 -21.29 -12.58 10.16
N GLY A 144 -19.96 -12.44 10.11
CA GLY A 144 -19.00 -13.52 10.34
C GLY A 144 -18.67 -14.40 9.12
N ARG A 145 -19.15 -14.06 7.92
CA ARG A 145 -18.95 -14.84 6.68
C ARG A 145 -17.62 -14.50 6.02
N THR A 146 -16.91 -15.51 5.54
CA THR A 146 -15.64 -15.31 4.81
C THR A 146 -15.94 -14.80 3.41
N CYS A 147 -15.50 -13.58 3.05
CA CYS A 147 -15.70 -13.05 1.69
C CYS A 147 -14.36 -12.92 0.95
N ARG A 148 -14.34 -13.28 -0.33
CA ARG A 148 -13.21 -13.10 -1.26
C ARG A 148 -13.62 -12.06 -2.31
N LEU A 149 -12.79 -11.04 -2.50
CA LEU A 149 -12.99 -10.07 -3.58
C LEU A 149 -12.50 -10.70 -4.88
N ASN A 150 -13.41 -11.08 -5.79
CA ASN A 150 -13.06 -11.39 -7.17
C ASN A 150 -13.18 -10.10 -7.99
N LEU A 151 -12.15 -9.77 -8.77
CA LEU A 151 -12.19 -8.72 -9.78
C LEU A 151 -11.72 -9.27 -11.14
N PRO A 152 -12.25 -8.72 -12.25
CA PRO A 152 -12.34 -9.41 -13.54
C PRO A 152 -10.99 -9.53 -14.23
N ARG A 153 -10.81 -10.64 -14.97
CA ARG A 153 -9.76 -10.76 -15.99
C ARG A 153 -10.02 -9.73 -17.09
N ARG A 154 -8.97 -9.01 -17.50
CA ARG A 154 -8.98 -8.21 -18.73
C ARG A 154 -9.30 -9.10 -19.93
N HIS A 155 -10.28 -8.71 -20.73
CA HIS A 155 -10.22 -8.86 -22.18
C HIS A 155 -10.52 -7.50 -22.80
N GLY A 156 -9.52 -6.93 -23.47
CA GLY A 156 -9.70 -5.77 -24.35
C GLY A 156 -9.88 -4.41 -23.68
N ASN A 157 -9.58 -3.36 -24.45
CA ASN A 157 -9.53 -1.96 -24.03
C ASN A 157 -10.93 -1.41 -23.71
N GLY A 158 -11.21 -1.17 -22.43
CA GLY A 158 -12.42 -0.46 -21.97
C GLY A 158 -12.47 -0.33 -20.45
N LEU A 159 -12.72 0.88 -19.95
CA LEU A 159 -13.01 1.16 -18.54
C LEU A 159 -14.37 0.56 -18.18
N SER A 160 -14.42 -0.39 -17.23
CA SER A 160 -15.68 -0.83 -16.62
C SER A 160 -15.70 -0.51 -15.13
N VAL A 161 -16.81 0.11 -14.74
CA VAL A 161 -17.18 0.47 -13.37
C VAL A 161 -17.25 -0.77 -12.48
N MET A 162 -16.69 -0.67 -11.28
CA MET A 162 -16.65 -1.70 -10.24
C MET A 162 -18.06 -2.03 -9.72
N GLN A 163 -18.50 -3.28 -9.84
CA GLN A 163 -19.67 -3.80 -9.12
C GLN A 163 -19.23 -4.38 -7.77
N VAL A 164 -19.97 -4.04 -6.71
CA VAL A 164 -19.77 -4.53 -5.34
C VAL A 164 -20.05 -6.05 -5.30
N PRO A 165 -19.16 -6.93 -4.79
CA PRO A 165 -19.40 -8.37 -4.87
C PRO A 165 -20.34 -8.86 -3.77
N ALA A 166 -21.23 -9.78 -4.16
CA ALA A 166 -22.15 -10.50 -3.29
C ALA A 166 -21.41 -11.58 -2.46
N CYS A 167 -21.65 -11.63 -1.15
CA CYS A 167 -21.23 -12.75 -0.30
C CYS A 167 -22.25 -13.90 -0.42
N GLY A 168 -21.86 -15.02 -1.06
CA GLY A 168 -22.66 -16.25 -1.24
C GLY A 168 -21.77 -17.49 -1.46
N PRO A 169 -22.31 -18.73 -1.36
CA PRO A 169 -21.52 -19.98 -1.30
C PRO A 169 -20.77 -20.29 -2.62
N GLU A 170 -19.56 -20.84 -2.49
CA GLU A 170 -18.58 -21.08 -3.58
C GLU A 170 -19.12 -21.95 -4.74
N PRO A 171 -18.88 -21.59 -6.02
CA PRO A 171 -18.99 -22.52 -7.13
C PRO A 171 -17.66 -23.26 -7.42
N ALA A 172 -17.79 -24.52 -7.81
CA ALA A 172 -16.78 -25.59 -7.81
C ALA A 172 -15.61 -25.50 -8.84
N TRP A 173 -15.12 -24.31 -9.20
CA TRP A 173 -14.04 -24.16 -10.21
C TRP A 173 -12.80 -23.41 -9.71
N ALA A 174 -12.58 -23.34 -8.39
CA ALA A 174 -11.39 -22.74 -7.79
C ALA A 174 -10.11 -23.56 -8.10
N GLY A 175 -9.54 -23.36 -9.29
CA GLY A 175 -8.26 -23.93 -9.72
C GLY A 175 -7.34 -22.86 -10.30
N GLY A 176 -6.20 -22.66 -9.64
CA GLY A 176 -4.93 -22.18 -10.23
C GLY A 176 -4.77 -20.69 -10.51
N CYS A 177 -4.02 -19.99 -9.65
CA CYS A 177 -3.28 -18.79 -10.05
C CYS A 177 -2.07 -19.20 -10.89
N GLY A 178 -2.06 -18.82 -12.17
CA GLY A 178 -0.88 -18.76 -13.05
C GLY A 178 -0.71 -17.34 -13.55
#